data_AF-A0A3R6UR62-F1
#
_entry.id   AF-A0A3R6UR62-F1
#
_cell.length_a   1.000
_cell.length_b   1.000
_cell.length_c   1.000
_cell.angle_alpha   90.00
_cell.angle_beta   90.00
_cell.angle_gamma   90.00
#
_symmetry.space_group_name_H-M   'P 1'
#
loop_
_entity.id
_entity.type
_entity.pdbx_description
1 polymer ?
#
loop_
_entity_poly.entity_id
_entity_poly.type
_entity_poly.pdbx_seq_one_letter_code
_entity_poly.pdbx_strand_id
1 'polypeptide(L)'
;MDNYEKDHYWEFTLRDNPLTKDNTEDCVAEVKSGPKTLRNDDIAKEIKRTGSELKYATLLSVTSQSNEIILEALLNGNSVMTDLCQFIPRITGAFDSPEAPFDPAIHKLTFDIILTKSVREALTKVKTINLGAKGETAGIGLVTDTLTGATNGAITPNDDILIAGNSIKIAGDDAVAGVFFVAEDGTTTKVARRLTQNDPSKLIARVPALADGNYTLRIVTQFSTNKQLLKEPRTIEYKKLLTVGSGDDSGEDDRPVIE
;
A
#
# COMPACT_ATOMS: atom_id res chain seq x y z
N MET A 1 11.63 -6.78 -42.66
CA MET A 1 10.57 -6.86 -41.65
C MET A 1 11.05 -5.99 -40.51
N ASP A 2 10.54 -4.77 -40.42
CA ASP A 2 11.04 -3.78 -39.47
C ASP A 2 10.88 -4.32 -38.05
N ASN A 3 12.01 -4.51 -37.39
CA ASN A 3 12.06 -4.93 -36.00
C ASN A 3 11.66 -3.72 -35.16
N TYR A 4 10.36 -3.48 -35.02
CA TYR A 4 9.84 -2.52 -34.05
C TYR A 4 10.19 -3.06 -32.66
N GLU A 5 11.40 -2.76 -32.18
CA GLU A 5 11.76 -2.95 -30.78
C GLU A 5 10.74 -2.16 -29.96
N LYS A 6 9.83 -2.90 -29.32
CA LYS A 6 8.85 -2.30 -28.43
C LYS A 6 9.61 -1.75 -27.22
N ASP A 7 9.61 -0.44 -27.06
CA ASP A 7 10.21 0.19 -25.89
C ASP A 7 9.48 -0.27 -24.61
N HIS A 8 10.26 -0.67 -23.61
CA HIS A 8 9.76 -1.05 -22.28
C HIS A 8 10.00 0.09 -21.30
N TYR A 9 8.98 0.43 -20.50
CA TYR A 9 9.02 1.52 -19.53
C TYR A 9 8.63 1.05 -18.13
N TRP A 10 9.37 1.49 -17.11
CA TRP A 10 9.01 1.36 -15.70
C TRP A 10 8.74 2.73 -15.08
N GLU A 11 7.54 2.88 -14.51
CA GLU A 11 7.20 4.02 -13.67
C GLU A 11 7.70 3.77 -12.24
N PHE A 12 8.27 4.79 -11.59
CA PHE A 12 8.69 4.70 -10.19
C PHE A 12 8.38 5.99 -9.41
N THR A 13 8.22 5.84 -8.10
CA THR A 13 8.10 6.97 -7.15
C THR A 13 9.29 6.98 -6.20
N LEU A 14 9.62 8.13 -5.65
CA LEU A 14 10.69 8.31 -4.68
C LEU A 14 10.13 8.35 -3.25
N ARG A 15 10.72 7.60 -2.33
CA ARG A 15 10.41 7.65 -0.89
C ARG A 15 11.67 7.89 -0.09
N ASP A 16 11.54 8.38 1.13
CA ASP A 16 12.68 8.62 2.01
C ASP A 16 13.54 7.35 2.19
N ASN A 17 14.85 7.56 2.21
CA ASN A 17 15.82 6.49 2.42
C ASN A 17 15.96 6.17 3.91
N PRO A 18 15.49 5.00 4.39
CA PRO A 18 15.60 4.64 5.80
C PRO A 18 17.03 4.26 6.22
N LEU A 19 17.97 4.14 5.27
CA LEU A 19 19.33 3.67 5.52
C LEU A 19 20.33 4.80 5.79
N THR A 20 20.06 6.03 5.34
CA THR A 20 20.93 7.20 5.56
C THR A 20 20.27 8.16 6.54
N LYS A 21 20.51 7.94 7.84
CA LYS A 21 19.95 8.79 8.91
C LYS A 21 20.53 10.20 8.94
N ASP A 22 21.72 10.38 8.38
CA ASP A 22 22.48 11.63 8.44
C ASP A 22 22.18 12.56 7.24
N ASN A 23 21.39 12.10 6.26
CA ASN A 23 20.97 12.89 5.10
C ASN A 23 19.46 12.77 4.88
N THR A 24 18.73 13.79 5.31
CA THR A 24 17.25 13.82 5.24
C THR A 24 16.70 14.09 3.84
N GLU A 25 17.55 14.36 2.84
CA GLU A 25 17.12 14.56 1.45
C GLU A 25 17.28 13.30 0.58
N ASP A 26 17.89 12.23 1.11
CA ASP A 26 18.11 11.00 0.36
C ASP A 26 16.80 10.25 0.12
N CYS A 27 16.56 9.91 -1.15
CA CYS A 27 15.40 9.13 -1.57
C CYS A 27 15.83 7.79 -2.18
N VAL A 28 14.97 6.79 -2.02
CA VAL A 28 15.03 5.50 -2.73
C VAL A 28 13.86 5.35 -3.69
N ALA A 29 14.13 4.82 -4.87
CA ALA A 29 13.11 4.55 -5.87
C ALA A 29 12.30 3.29 -5.51
N GLU A 30 10.99 3.36 -5.72
CA GLU A 30 10.07 2.25 -5.64
C GLU A 30 9.34 2.12 -6.98
N VAL A 31 9.53 0.98 -7.65
CA VAL A 31 8.89 0.72 -8.94
C VAL A 31 7.41 0.49 -8.73
N LYS A 32 6.59 1.22 -9.48
CA LYS A 32 5.14 1.01 -9.54
C LYS A 32 4.90 -0.26 -10.35
N SER A 33 4.53 -1.32 -9.63
CA SER A 33 4.17 -2.59 -10.26
C SER A 33 2.99 -2.40 -11.22
N GLY A 34 3.00 -3.14 -12.33
CA GLY A 34 1.90 -3.12 -13.30
C GLY A 34 0.56 -3.49 -12.66
N PRO A 35 -0.57 -3.17 -13.33
CA PRO A 35 -1.92 -3.32 -12.76
C PRO A 35 -2.33 -4.78 -12.49
N LYS A 36 -1.56 -5.75 -12.98
CA LYS A 36 -1.87 -7.18 -12.86
C LYS A 36 -0.62 -7.98 -12.49
N THR A 37 -0.78 -8.90 -11.56
CA THR A 37 0.16 -10.00 -11.35
C THR A 37 -0.19 -11.12 -12.32
N LEU A 38 0.69 -11.40 -13.27
CA LEU A 38 0.49 -12.47 -14.24
C LEU A 38 0.79 -13.83 -13.61
N ARG A 39 0.01 -14.85 -13.99
CA ARG A 39 0.17 -16.23 -13.53
C ARG A 39 0.31 -17.19 -14.71
N ASN A 40 0.53 -18.48 -14.42
CA ASN A 40 0.69 -19.52 -15.45
C ASN A 40 -0.44 -19.53 -16.49
N ASP A 41 -1.68 -19.20 -16.10
CA ASP A 41 -2.81 -19.10 -17.03
C ASP A 41 -2.66 -17.94 -18.01
N ASP A 42 -2.15 -16.78 -17.56
CA ASP A 42 -1.86 -15.64 -18.44
C ASP A 42 -0.70 -15.96 -19.39
N ILE A 43 0.34 -16.63 -18.90
CA ILE A 43 1.46 -17.07 -19.75
C ILE A 43 0.98 -18.06 -20.81
N ALA A 44 0.15 -19.04 -20.44
CA ALA A 44 -0.41 -20.01 -21.38
C ALA A 44 -1.34 -19.36 -22.42
N LYS A 45 -2.15 -18.36 -22.02
CA LYS A 45 -2.95 -17.54 -22.95
C LYS A 45 -2.05 -16.79 -23.92
N GLU A 46 -0.96 -16.21 -23.44
CA GLU A 46 -0.04 -15.45 -24.28
C GLU A 46 0.71 -16.35 -25.27
N ILE A 47 1.18 -17.53 -24.86
CA ILE A 47 1.78 -18.54 -25.76
C ILE A 47 0.79 -18.94 -26.86
N LYS A 48 -0.50 -19.09 -26.53
CA LYS A 48 -1.54 -19.36 -27.53
C LYS A 48 -1.69 -18.18 -28.49
N ARG A 49 -1.73 -16.96 -27.96
CA ARG A 49 -1.88 -15.72 -28.73
C ARG A 49 -0.71 -15.47 -29.69
N THR A 50 0.51 -15.85 -29.31
CA THR A 50 1.71 -15.70 -30.16
C THR A 50 1.82 -16.75 -31.27
N GLY A 51 0.86 -17.69 -31.37
CA GLY A 51 0.72 -18.58 -32.53
C GLY A 51 0.88 -20.07 -32.23
N SER A 52 0.95 -20.50 -30.97
CA SER A 52 1.04 -21.93 -30.65
C SER A 52 -0.20 -22.70 -31.12
N GLU A 53 -0.01 -23.83 -31.79
CA GLU A 53 -1.10 -24.71 -32.22
C GLU A 53 -1.67 -25.55 -31.08
N LEU A 54 -0.92 -25.71 -29.98
CA LEU A 54 -1.33 -26.50 -28.83
C LEU A 54 -2.61 -25.95 -28.19
N LYS A 55 -3.42 -26.85 -27.61
CA LYS A 55 -4.61 -26.45 -26.85
C LYS A 55 -4.17 -25.70 -25.59
N TYR A 56 -4.95 -24.69 -25.20
CA TYR A 56 -4.69 -23.91 -23.99
C TYR A 56 -4.52 -24.78 -22.73
N ALA A 57 -5.39 -25.78 -22.55
CA ALA A 57 -5.31 -26.72 -21.42
C ALA A 57 -3.97 -27.49 -21.39
N THR A 58 -3.45 -27.87 -22.57
CA THR A 58 -2.15 -28.54 -22.69
C THR A 58 -1.01 -27.59 -22.32
N LEU A 59 -1.04 -26.34 -22.80
CA LEU A 59 -0.03 -25.33 -22.47
C LEU A 59 0.04 -25.09 -20.96
N LEU A 60 -1.11 -24.84 -20.32
CA LEU A 60 -1.18 -24.63 -18.88
C LEU A 60 -0.66 -25.84 -18.09
N SER A 61 -1.01 -27.06 -18.53
CA SER A 61 -0.54 -28.28 -17.90
C SER A 61 0.98 -28.44 -18.00
N VAL A 62 1.57 -28.20 -19.18
CA VAL A 62 3.02 -28.31 -19.39
C VAL A 62 3.78 -27.25 -18.59
N THR A 63 3.33 -25.99 -18.59
CA THR A 63 3.95 -24.92 -17.79
C THR A 63 3.91 -25.24 -16.30
N SER A 64 2.80 -25.79 -15.81
CA SER A 64 2.68 -26.17 -14.39
C SER A 64 3.58 -27.35 -14.03
N GLN A 65 3.58 -28.41 -14.84
CA GLN A 65 4.47 -29.56 -14.66
C GLN A 65 5.95 -29.16 -14.68
N SER A 66 6.35 -28.26 -15.59
CA SER A 66 7.72 -27.74 -15.62
C SER A 66 8.11 -27.07 -14.31
N ASN A 67 7.22 -26.25 -13.74
CA ASN A 67 7.48 -25.57 -12.46
C ASN A 67 7.56 -26.55 -11.29
N GLU A 68 6.72 -27.60 -11.28
CA GLU A 68 6.74 -28.66 -10.27
C GLU A 68 8.05 -29.45 -10.31
N ILE A 69 8.53 -29.82 -11.50
CA ILE A 69 9.82 -30.51 -11.68
C ILE A 69 10.98 -29.64 -11.20
N ILE A 70 10.97 -28.34 -11.54
CA ILE A 70 11.98 -27.38 -11.04
C ILE A 70 11.95 -27.31 -9.52
N LEU A 71 10.76 -27.17 -8.92
CA LEU A 71 10.62 -27.12 -7.47
C LEU A 71 11.16 -28.39 -6.81
N GLU A 72 10.80 -29.57 -7.31
CA GLU A 72 11.28 -30.84 -6.77
C GLU A 72 12.80 -30.95 -6.86
N ALA A 73 13.41 -30.54 -7.98
CA ALA A 73 14.87 -30.52 -8.12
C ALA A 73 15.52 -29.59 -7.06
N LEU A 74 14.92 -28.42 -6.80
CA LEU A 74 15.39 -27.46 -5.79
C LEU A 74 15.26 -28.00 -4.36
N LEU A 75 14.14 -28.66 -4.04
CA LEU A 75 13.91 -29.28 -2.74
C LEU A 75 14.90 -30.42 -2.47
N ASN A 76 15.36 -31.09 -3.52
CA ASN A 76 16.42 -32.09 -3.46
C ASN A 76 17.85 -31.49 -3.39
N GLY A 77 17.97 -30.18 -3.18
CA GLY A 77 19.27 -29.51 -2.99
C GLY A 77 20.05 -29.22 -4.28
N ASN A 78 19.44 -29.41 -5.45
CA ASN A 78 20.07 -29.06 -6.71
C ASN A 78 19.99 -27.55 -6.97
N SER A 79 20.96 -27.01 -7.69
CA SER A 79 20.80 -25.71 -8.34
C SER A 79 20.11 -25.90 -9.69
N VAL A 80 19.14 -25.04 -10.01
CA VAL A 80 18.42 -25.07 -11.29
C VAL A 80 18.64 -23.76 -12.02
N MET A 81 19.11 -23.85 -13.26
CA MET A 81 19.21 -22.72 -14.18
C MET A 81 18.00 -22.72 -15.10
N THR A 82 17.29 -21.60 -15.14
CA THR A 82 16.25 -21.30 -16.14
C THR A 82 16.78 -20.24 -17.11
N ASP A 83 16.02 -19.94 -18.16
CA ASP A 83 16.39 -18.86 -19.09
C ASP A 83 16.41 -17.47 -18.42
N LEU A 84 15.69 -17.30 -17.30
CA LEU A 84 15.53 -16.01 -16.62
C LEU A 84 16.46 -15.85 -15.41
N CYS A 85 16.66 -16.92 -14.65
CA CYS A 85 17.46 -16.89 -13.43
C CYS A 85 17.99 -18.27 -13.03
N GLN A 86 19.04 -18.26 -12.21
CA GLN A 86 19.56 -19.41 -11.49
C GLN A 86 19.06 -19.40 -10.06
N PHE A 87 18.55 -20.53 -9.61
CA PHE A 87 18.20 -20.80 -8.22
C PHE A 87 19.33 -21.62 -7.57
N ILE A 88 19.79 -21.20 -6.40
CA ILE A 88 20.85 -21.87 -5.63
C ILE A 88 20.36 -22.08 -4.20
N PRO A 89 20.25 -23.33 -3.71
CA PRO A 89 19.90 -23.60 -2.31
C PRO A 89 20.87 -22.94 -1.33
N ARG A 90 20.32 -22.27 -0.31
CA ARG A 90 21.10 -21.59 0.73
C ARG A 90 20.49 -21.84 2.10
N ILE A 91 21.37 -21.99 3.09
CA ILE A 91 21.03 -21.92 4.51
C ILE A 91 21.53 -20.59 5.06
N THR A 92 20.69 -19.91 5.82
CA THR A 92 21.02 -18.67 6.53
C THR A 92 20.92 -18.89 8.04
N GLY A 93 21.63 -18.08 8.83
CA GLY A 93 21.79 -18.25 10.28
C GLY A 93 23.19 -18.77 10.62
N ALA A 94 23.72 -18.37 11.77
CA ALA A 94 25.05 -18.74 12.23
C ALA A 94 25.00 -20.09 12.95
N PHE A 95 25.96 -20.96 12.66
CA PHE A 95 26.16 -22.23 13.37
C PHE A 95 27.21 -22.05 14.45
N ASP A 96 26.96 -22.60 15.63
CA ASP A 96 27.88 -22.50 16.78
C ASP A 96 29.13 -23.37 16.63
N SER A 97 29.05 -24.46 15.86
CA SER A 97 30.17 -25.33 15.52
C SER A 97 29.97 -26.06 14.18
N PRO A 98 31.03 -26.62 13.58
CA PRO A 98 30.93 -27.40 12.34
C PRO A 98 30.04 -28.65 12.44
N GLU A 99 29.86 -29.21 13.65
CA GLU A 99 29.06 -30.39 13.93
C GLU A 99 27.63 -30.05 14.42
N ALA A 100 27.30 -28.76 14.55
CA ALA A 100 26.01 -28.33 15.07
C ALA A 100 24.85 -28.77 14.14
N PRO A 101 23.76 -29.35 14.68
CA PRO A 101 22.61 -29.73 13.87
C PRO A 101 21.83 -28.49 13.40
N PHE A 102 20.97 -28.69 12.40
CA PHE A 102 20.08 -27.62 11.94
C PHE A 102 19.00 -27.32 13.01
N ASP A 103 19.00 -26.09 13.53
CA ASP A 103 17.92 -25.56 14.37
C ASP A 103 16.97 -24.66 13.55
N PRO A 104 15.69 -25.03 13.35
CA PRO A 104 14.71 -24.19 12.64
C PRO A 104 14.36 -22.87 13.36
N ALA A 105 14.70 -22.71 14.64
CA ALA A 105 14.54 -21.45 15.36
C ALA A 105 15.60 -20.41 14.99
N ILE A 106 16.79 -20.85 14.58
CA ILE A 106 17.96 -20.00 14.26
C ILE A 106 18.19 -19.97 12.74
N HIS A 107 18.14 -21.13 12.10
CA HIS A 107 18.49 -21.33 10.71
C HIS A 107 17.26 -21.32 9.79
N LYS A 108 17.44 -20.82 8.58
CA LYS A 108 16.38 -20.80 7.55
C LYS A 108 16.91 -21.30 6.21
N LEU A 109 16.14 -22.19 5.60
CA LEU A 109 16.32 -22.61 4.21
C LEU A 109 15.74 -21.54 3.27
N THR A 110 16.50 -21.19 2.24
CA THR A 110 16.11 -20.21 1.21
C THR A 110 16.81 -20.53 -0.10
N PHE A 111 16.54 -19.74 -1.13
CA PHE A 111 17.28 -19.78 -2.38
C PHE A 111 17.90 -18.42 -2.67
N ASP A 112 19.14 -18.41 -3.16
CA ASP A 112 19.65 -17.27 -3.91
C ASP A 112 19.11 -17.33 -5.33
N ILE A 113 18.68 -16.18 -5.85
CA ILE A 113 18.18 -16.04 -7.21
C ILE A 113 19.07 -15.04 -7.95
N ILE A 114 19.74 -15.52 -8.98
CA ILE A 114 20.68 -14.72 -9.79
C ILE A 114 20.12 -14.59 -11.20
N LEU A 115 20.02 -13.36 -11.71
CA LEU A 115 19.56 -13.12 -13.08
C LEU A 115 20.58 -13.61 -14.11
N THR A 116 20.07 -14.25 -15.16
CA THR A 116 20.89 -14.65 -16.31
C THR A 116 21.47 -13.42 -17.01
N LYS A 117 22.53 -13.63 -17.79
CA LYS A 117 23.17 -12.56 -18.58
C LYS A 117 22.18 -11.89 -19.53
N SER A 118 21.34 -12.68 -20.21
CA SER A 118 20.33 -12.19 -21.15
C SER A 118 19.32 -11.26 -20.47
N VAL A 119 18.84 -11.60 -19.27
CA VAL A 119 17.92 -10.73 -18.52
C VAL A 119 18.62 -9.46 -18.07
N ARG A 120 19.86 -9.55 -17.57
CA ARG A 120 20.63 -8.35 -17.19
C ARG A 120 20.84 -7.40 -18.37
N GLU A 121 21.11 -7.93 -19.56
CA GLU A 121 21.23 -7.13 -20.79
C GLU A 121 19.88 -6.57 -21.26
N ALA A 122 18.78 -7.30 -21.10
CA ALA A 122 17.45 -6.79 -21.42
C ALA A 122 17.05 -5.62 -20.51
N LEU A 123 17.42 -5.67 -19.22
CA LEU A 123 17.11 -4.60 -18.26
C LEU A 123 17.79 -3.26 -18.58
N THR A 124 18.93 -3.25 -19.28
CA THR A 124 19.59 -1.98 -19.69
C THR A 124 18.80 -1.22 -20.76
N LYS A 125 17.91 -1.91 -21.49
CA LYS A 125 17.03 -1.32 -22.49
C LYS A 125 15.73 -0.75 -21.90
N VAL A 126 15.43 -1.05 -20.63
CA VAL A 126 14.21 -0.55 -19.97
C VAL A 126 14.39 0.92 -19.64
N LYS A 127 13.49 1.75 -20.17
CA LYS A 127 13.42 3.18 -19.88
C LYS A 127 12.67 3.40 -18.57
N THR A 128 12.97 4.47 -17.85
CA THR A 128 12.31 4.77 -16.57
C THR A 128 11.57 6.11 -16.60
N ILE A 129 10.46 6.17 -15.87
CA ILE A 129 9.62 7.37 -15.73
C ILE A 129 9.53 7.68 -14.23
N ASN A 130 10.11 8.81 -13.83
CA ASN A 130 10.02 9.29 -12.45
C ASN A 130 8.69 10.02 -12.25
N LEU A 131 7.84 9.50 -11.36
CA LEU A 131 6.56 10.09 -11.00
C LEU A 131 6.65 11.07 -9.81
N GLY A 132 7.86 11.35 -9.32
CA GLY A 132 8.11 12.24 -8.18
C GLY A 132 8.01 11.53 -6.84
N ALA A 133 7.85 12.33 -5.77
CA ALA A 133 7.68 11.81 -4.42
C ALA A 133 6.45 10.91 -4.34
N LYS A 134 6.58 9.78 -3.63
CA LYS A 134 5.50 8.87 -3.35
C LYS A 134 4.47 9.63 -2.51
N GLY A 135 3.33 9.97 -3.11
CA GLY A 135 2.22 10.56 -2.37
C GLY A 135 1.88 9.72 -1.14
N GLU A 136 1.53 10.38 -0.02
CA GLU A 136 1.27 9.73 1.26
C GLU A 136 0.38 8.48 1.08
N THR A 137 0.96 7.31 1.33
CA THR A 137 0.21 6.04 1.22
C THR A 137 -0.86 5.94 2.30
N ALA A 138 -0.68 6.63 3.42
CA ALA A 138 -1.67 6.75 4.46
C ALA A 138 -2.43 8.06 4.29
N GLY A 139 -3.76 8.00 4.23
CA GLY A 139 -4.56 9.16 3.90
C GLY A 139 -6.04 8.94 4.20
N ILE A 140 -6.72 10.02 4.56
CA ILE A 140 -8.17 10.03 4.70
C ILE A 140 -8.77 10.37 3.33
N GLY A 141 -9.60 9.47 2.81
CA GLY A 141 -10.22 9.62 1.49
C GLY A 141 -11.57 10.32 1.55
N LEU A 142 -12.47 9.81 2.39
CA LEU A 142 -13.84 10.32 2.51
C LEU A 142 -14.32 10.26 3.95
N VAL A 143 -14.96 11.32 4.41
CA VAL A 143 -15.72 11.33 5.66
C VAL A 143 -17.19 11.41 5.32
N THR A 144 -18.00 10.56 5.95
CA THR A 144 -19.45 10.50 5.78
C THR A 144 -20.11 10.64 7.14
N ASP A 145 -21.03 11.58 7.28
CA ASP A 145 -21.91 11.66 8.44
C ASP A 145 -22.93 10.52 8.37
N THR A 146 -23.02 9.68 9.41
CA THR A 146 -23.91 8.52 9.37
C THR A 146 -25.37 8.84 9.67
N LEU A 147 -25.65 9.99 10.29
CA LEU A 147 -27.00 10.47 10.56
C LEU A 147 -27.63 11.07 9.30
N THR A 148 -26.89 11.92 8.59
CA THR A 148 -27.39 12.63 7.40
C THR A 148 -27.05 11.93 6.09
N GLY A 149 -26.08 11.02 6.10
CA GLY A 149 -25.49 10.42 4.90
C GLY A 149 -24.62 11.38 4.08
N ALA A 150 -24.37 12.60 4.59
CA ALA A 150 -23.67 13.64 3.85
C ALA A 150 -22.16 13.36 3.75
N THR A 151 -21.59 13.65 2.59
CA THR A 151 -20.15 13.53 2.30
C THR A 151 -19.52 14.86 1.88
N ASN A 152 -20.26 15.96 2.08
CA ASN A 152 -19.87 17.31 1.71
C ASN A 152 -18.97 17.98 2.76
N GLY A 153 -18.71 17.32 3.90
CA GLY A 153 -17.94 17.85 5.02
C GLY A 153 -18.80 18.26 6.22
N ALA A 154 -20.13 18.30 6.10
CA ALA A 154 -21.00 18.52 7.25
C ALA A 154 -20.93 17.30 8.20
N ILE A 155 -20.77 17.56 9.51
CA ILE A 155 -20.75 16.54 10.56
C ILE A 155 -21.65 16.92 11.72
N THR A 156 -22.36 15.94 12.27
CA THR A 156 -23.26 16.12 13.41
C THR A 156 -22.56 15.78 14.73
N PRO A 157 -22.46 16.72 15.69
CA PRO A 157 -21.94 16.44 17.02
C PRO A 157 -22.72 15.33 17.74
N ASN A 158 -22.01 14.54 18.55
CA ASN A 158 -22.54 13.40 19.31
C ASN A 158 -23.06 12.21 18.49
N ASP A 159 -22.99 12.26 17.15
CA ASP A 159 -23.28 11.14 16.27
C ASP A 159 -22.01 10.52 15.66
N ASP A 160 -22.16 9.39 15.00
CA ASP A 160 -21.06 8.64 14.40
C ASP A 160 -20.75 9.16 12.99
N ILE A 161 -19.47 9.21 12.65
CA ILE A 161 -18.96 9.47 11.30
C ILE A 161 -18.20 8.25 10.79
N LEU A 162 -18.38 7.94 9.51
CA LEU A 162 -17.61 6.94 8.79
C LEU A 162 -16.42 7.62 8.11
N ILE A 163 -15.21 7.19 8.46
CA ILE A 163 -13.95 7.67 7.90
C ILE A 163 -13.38 6.56 7.03
N ALA A 164 -13.41 6.74 5.71
CA ALA A 164 -12.81 5.83 4.75
C ALA A 164 -11.44 6.38 4.31
N GLY A 165 -10.44 5.50 4.25
CA GLY A 165 -9.09 5.91 3.89
C GLY A 165 -8.16 4.71 3.66
N ASN A 166 -6.86 4.98 3.69
CA ASN A 166 -5.84 3.95 3.59
C ASN A 166 -4.88 4.02 4.78
N SER A 167 -4.60 2.86 5.38
CA SER A 167 -3.74 2.72 6.56
C SER A 167 -4.12 3.64 7.74
N ILE A 168 -5.41 3.86 7.98
CA ILE A 168 -5.92 4.78 9.01
C ILE A 168 -6.23 4.11 10.36
N LYS A 169 -6.00 2.80 10.50
CA LYS A 169 -6.26 2.06 11.75
C LYS A 169 -5.55 2.72 12.94
N ILE A 170 -6.25 2.91 14.04
CA ILE A 170 -5.66 3.39 15.30
C ILE A 170 -5.02 2.20 16.02
N ALA A 171 -3.69 2.21 16.09
CA ALA A 171 -2.88 1.33 16.93
C ALA A 171 -1.70 2.10 17.53
N GLY A 172 -1.21 1.68 18.69
CA GLY A 172 -0.11 2.32 19.40
C GLY A 172 -0.45 2.65 20.85
N ASP A 173 0.31 3.59 21.42
CA ASP A 173 0.02 4.18 22.73
C ASP A 173 -1.28 4.99 22.70
N ASP A 174 -2.27 4.58 23.49
CA ASP A 174 -3.58 5.22 23.59
C ASP A 174 -3.51 6.66 24.12
N ALA A 175 -2.42 7.09 24.77
CA ALA A 175 -2.25 8.48 25.17
C ALA A 175 -2.10 9.38 23.92
N VAL A 176 -1.35 8.93 22.92
CA VAL A 176 -0.96 9.71 21.74
C VAL A 176 -1.81 9.37 20.51
N ALA A 177 -2.10 8.09 20.30
CA ALA A 177 -2.88 7.61 19.17
C ALA A 177 -4.38 7.90 19.35
N GLY A 178 -5.06 8.24 18.26
CA GLY A 178 -6.49 8.53 18.28
C GLY A 178 -6.96 9.36 17.10
N VAL A 179 -8.26 9.66 17.12
CA VAL A 179 -8.91 10.58 16.18
C VAL A 179 -9.11 11.91 16.88
N PHE A 180 -8.74 12.99 16.22
CA PHE A 180 -8.74 14.35 16.73
C PHE A 180 -9.47 15.28 15.76
N PHE A 181 -10.23 16.22 16.31
CA PHE A 181 -10.81 17.34 15.60
C PHE A 181 -10.05 18.59 16.00
N VAL A 182 -9.46 19.28 15.02
CA VAL A 182 -8.65 20.48 15.22
C VAL A 182 -9.44 21.67 14.72
N ALA A 183 -9.84 22.58 15.62
CA ALA A 183 -10.52 23.82 15.24
C ALA A 183 -9.54 24.79 14.53
N GLU A 184 -10.06 25.81 13.86
CA GLU A 184 -9.24 26.86 13.21
C GLU A 184 -8.31 27.60 14.17
N ASP A 185 -8.69 27.73 15.45
CA ASP A 185 -7.87 28.33 16.50
C ASP A 185 -6.73 27.42 17.01
N GLY A 186 -6.63 26.20 16.48
CA GLY A 186 -5.66 25.18 16.87
C GLY A 186 -6.08 24.31 18.06
N THR A 187 -7.27 24.53 18.64
CA THR A 187 -7.81 23.70 19.72
C THR A 187 -8.03 22.27 19.23
N THR A 188 -7.40 21.30 19.90
CA THR A 188 -7.50 19.88 19.54
C THR A 188 -8.45 19.15 20.48
N THR A 189 -9.47 18.49 19.92
CA THR A 189 -10.44 17.69 20.67
C THR A 189 -10.30 16.22 20.28
N LYS A 190 -9.88 15.38 21.22
CA LYS A 190 -9.74 13.93 21.00
C LYS A 190 -11.09 13.22 21.15
N VAL A 191 -11.36 12.25 20.29
CA VAL A 191 -12.48 11.33 20.45
C VAL A 191 -12.24 10.44 21.68
N ALA A 192 -12.99 10.69 22.76
CA ALA A 192 -12.85 9.96 24.02
C ALA A 192 -13.57 8.59 24.01
N ARG A 193 -14.62 8.45 23.19
CA ARG A 193 -15.38 7.21 23.10
C ARG A 193 -14.63 6.17 22.27
N ARG A 194 -14.74 4.90 22.65
CA ARG A 194 -14.20 3.78 21.86
C ARG A 194 -14.77 3.82 20.43
N LEU A 195 -13.89 3.61 19.45
CA LEU A 195 -14.27 3.51 18.04
C LEU A 195 -15.21 2.34 17.82
N THR A 196 -16.32 2.59 17.12
CA THR A 196 -17.30 1.56 16.74
C THR A 196 -16.68 0.56 15.76
N GLN A 197 -15.79 1.03 14.88
CA GLN A 197 -15.01 0.20 13.95
C GLN A 197 -13.59 0.76 13.82
N ASN A 198 -12.58 -0.12 13.77
CA ASN A 198 -11.16 0.25 13.71
C ASN A 198 -10.37 -0.64 12.74
N ASP A 199 -10.60 -0.45 11.44
CA ASP A 199 -9.93 -1.18 10.37
C ASP A 199 -8.90 -0.32 9.62
N PRO A 200 -7.90 -0.92 8.94
CA PRO A 200 -6.90 -0.18 8.17
C PRO A 200 -7.49 0.72 7.08
N SER A 201 -8.69 0.41 6.57
CA SER A 201 -9.34 1.18 5.51
C SER A 201 -10.60 1.94 5.95
N LYS A 202 -11.10 1.67 7.17
CA LYS A 202 -12.37 2.22 7.67
C LYS A 202 -12.34 2.41 9.19
N LEU A 203 -12.68 3.61 9.64
CA LEU A 203 -12.98 3.89 11.04
C LEU A 203 -14.42 4.36 11.18
N ILE A 204 -15.07 4.00 12.29
CA ILE A 204 -16.31 4.65 12.72
C ILE A 204 -16.04 5.27 14.07
N ALA A 205 -16.11 6.60 14.12
CA ALA A 205 -15.81 7.40 15.31
C ALA A 205 -17.02 8.26 15.67
N ARG A 206 -17.30 8.39 16.96
CA ARG A 206 -18.31 9.33 17.44
C ARG A 206 -17.72 10.73 17.51
N VAL A 207 -18.38 11.70 16.87
CA VAL A 207 -18.02 13.11 16.97
C VAL A 207 -18.29 13.58 18.41
N PRO A 208 -17.30 14.20 19.10
CA PRO A 208 -17.53 14.80 20.41
C PRO A 208 -18.53 15.96 20.34
N ALA A 209 -18.90 16.51 21.50
CA ALA A 209 -19.63 17.78 21.55
C ALA A 209 -18.69 18.92 21.08
N LEU A 210 -18.70 19.19 19.77
CA LEU A 210 -17.98 20.29 19.14
C LEU A 210 -18.91 21.51 19.03
N ALA A 211 -18.32 22.71 19.08
CA ALA A 211 -19.04 23.95 18.81
C ALA A 211 -19.24 24.13 17.30
N ASP A 212 -20.13 25.05 16.90
CA ASP A 212 -20.31 25.38 15.49
C ASP A 212 -19.02 26.01 14.93
N GLY A 213 -18.58 25.53 13.77
CA GLY A 213 -17.34 25.97 13.15
C GLY A 213 -16.69 24.91 12.24
N ASN A 214 -15.52 25.27 11.72
CA ASN A 214 -14.73 24.40 10.84
C ASN A 214 -13.65 23.65 11.63
N TYR A 215 -13.46 22.40 11.26
CA TYR A 215 -12.54 21.47 11.90
C TYR A 215 -11.74 20.69 10.87
N THR A 216 -10.45 20.54 11.11
CA THR A 216 -9.59 19.59 10.40
C THR A 216 -9.59 18.26 11.14
N LEU A 217 -9.98 17.19 10.46
CA LEU A 217 -9.88 15.84 11.00
C LEU A 217 -8.43 15.36 10.94
N ARG A 218 -7.90 14.96 12.09
CA ARG A 218 -6.53 14.48 12.27
C ARG A 218 -6.54 13.09 12.90
N ILE A 219 -5.83 12.15 12.30
CA ILE A 219 -5.62 10.80 12.83
C ILE A 219 -4.16 10.67 13.24
N VAL A 220 -3.91 10.25 14.48
CA VAL A 220 -2.57 9.92 14.96
C VAL A 220 -2.50 8.42 15.23
N THR A 221 -1.52 7.74 14.63
CA THR A 221 -1.37 6.29 14.84
C THR A 221 0.07 5.80 14.65
N GLN A 222 0.43 4.72 15.34
CA GLN A 222 1.64 3.93 15.10
C GLN A 222 1.35 2.69 14.22
N PHE A 223 0.20 2.61 13.56
CA PHE A 223 -0.14 1.49 12.70
C PHE A 223 0.79 1.42 11.47
N SER A 224 1.32 0.22 11.22
CA SER A 224 2.07 -0.13 10.01
C SER A 224 1.42 -1.32 9.34
N THR A 225 1.55 -1.40 8.02
CA THR A 225 1.12 -2.57 7.23
C THR A 225 1.98 -3.80 7.53
N ASN A 226 3.19 -3.59 8.07
CA ASN A 226 4.01 -4.64 8.65
C ASN A 226 3.48 -4.99 10.05
N LYS A 227 3.62 -6.24 10.51
CA LYS A 227 3.14 -6.70 11.83
C LYS A 227 3.73 -5.94 13.04
N GLN A 228 4.65 -5.02 12.83
CA GLN A 228 5.33 -4.22 13.85
C GLN A 228 4.79 -2.79 13.86
N LEU A 229 4.55 -2.22 15.03
CA LEU A 229 4.15 -0.82 15.18
C LEU A 229 5.30 0.13 14.80
N LEU A 230 4.95 1.32 14.32
CA LEU A 230 5.92 2.40 14.06
C LEU A 230 6.53 2.88 15.37
N LYS A 231 7.84 3.20 15.34
CA LYS A 231 8.56 3.73 16.49
C LYS A 231 8.03 5.11 16.89
N GLU A 232 7.74 5.95 15.91
CA GLU A 232 7.14 7.26 16.09
C GLU A 232 5.70 7.27 15.55
N PRO A 233 4.75 7.91 16.25
CA PRO A 233 3.39 8.06 15.77
C PRO A 233 3.38 8.96 14.53
N ARG A 234 2.65 8.54 13.50
CA ARG A 234 2.40 9.38 12.32
C ARG A 234 1.08 10.12 12.46
N THR A 235 1.00 11.28 11.83
CA THR A 235 -0.19 12.12 11.75
C THR A 235 -0.72 12.12 10.32
N ILE A 236 -2.04 11.95 10.16
CA ILE A 236 -2.74 11.96 8.87
C ILE A 236 -3.87 12.97 8.98
N GLU A 237 -3.90 13.96 8.09
CA GLU A 237 -4.93 15.00 8.08
C GLU A 237 -5.87 14.87 6.89
N TYR A 238 -7.14 15.20 7.12
CA TYR A 238 -8.12 15.23 6.05
C TYR A 238 -8.01 16.54 5.28
N LYS A 239 -7.94 16.43 3.94
CA LYS A 239 -7.75 17.60 3.06
C LYS A 239 -8.97 18.51 2.96
N LYS A 240 -10.16 18.02 3.33
CA LYS A 240 -11.39 18.83 3.36
C LYS A 240 -11.70 19.22 4.80
N LEU A 241 -12.15 20.44 4.98
CA LEU A 241 -12.68 20.91 6.25
C LEU A 241 -14.00 20.20 6.57
N LEU A 242 -14.18 19.89 7.85
CA LEU A 242 -15.43 19.41 8.39
C LEU A 242 -16.15 20.57 9.07
N THR A 243 -17.45 20.73 8.84
CA THR A 243 -18.22 21.84 9.39
C THR A 243 -19.27 21.29 10.35
N VAL A 244 -19.30 21.88 11.55
CA VAL A 244 -20.31 21.67 12.58
C VAL A 244 -21.23 22.89 12.58
N GLY A 245 -22.54 22.66 12.61
CA GLY A 245 -23.53 23.73 12.48
C GLY A 245 -23.88 24.01 11.02
N SER A 246 -25.10 24.48 10.78
CA SER A 246 -25.53 24.91 9.45
C SER A 246 -24.75 26.16 9.04
N GLY A 247 -23.76 26.00 8.17
CA GLY A 247 -23.29 27.13 7.37
C GLY A 247 -24.48 27.67 6.58
N ASP A 248 -24.70 28.98 6.66
CA ASP A 248 -25.75 29.72 5.96
C ASP A 248 -26.07 29.12 4.59
N ASP A 249 -27.28 28.61 4.46
CA ASP A 249 -27.98 28.57 3.19
C ASP A 249 -28.35 30.03 2.86
N SER A 250 -27.38 30.82 2.39
CA SER A 250 -27.66 32.05 1.68
C SER A 250 -28.08 31.71 0.25
N GLY A 251 -29.21 31.00 0.15
CA GLY A 251 -30.04 31.04 -1.03
C GLY A 251 -30.57 32.47 -1.16
N GLU A 252 -29.97 33.25 -2.05
CA GLU A 252 -30.54 34.51 -2.53
C GLU A 252 -31.98 34.23 -2.98
N ASP A 253 -32.94 34.70 -2.19
CA ASP A 253 -34.36 34.68 -2.46
C ASP A 253 -34.64 35.68 -3.58
N ASP A 254 -34.37 35.26 -4.82
CA ASP A 254 -34.63 36.02 -6.04
C ASP A 254 -36.15 35.97 -6.34
N ARG A 255 -36.92 36.72 -5.53
CA ARG A 255 -38.35 36.97 -5.76
C ARG A 255 -38.59 38.48 -5.86
N PRO A 256 -38.93 39.02 -7.05
CA PRO A 256 -39.22 40.44 -7.19
C PRO A 256 -40.54 40.77 -6.51
N VAL A 257 -40.49 41.77 -5.62
CA VAL A 257 -41.67 42.38 -5.01
C VAL A 257 -42.30 43.30 -6.05
N ILE A 258 -43.56 43.04 -6.39
CA ILE A 258 -44.38 43.89 -7.27
C ILE A 258 -45.05 44.93 -6.37
N GLU A 259 -44.79 46.22 -6.64
CA GLU A 259 -45.68 47.34 -6.28
C GLU A 259 -46.31 47.90 -7.55
#